data_AF-A0A944EC85-F1
#
_entry.id   AF-A0A944EC85-F1
#
_cell.length_a   1.000
_cell.length_b   1.000
_cell.length_c   1.000
_cell.angle_alpha   90.00
_cell.angle_beta   90.00
_cell.angle_gamma   90.00
#
_symmetry.space_group_name_H-M   'P 1'
#
loop_
_entity.id
_entity.type
_entity.pdbx_description
1 polymer ?
#
loop_
_entity_poly.entity_id
_entity_poly.type
_entity_poly.pdbx_seq_one_letter_code
_entity_poly.pdbx_strand_id
1 'polypeptide(L)'
;MIKWAGWIITLCGTAHTLGALTVEKAARHAGTWFSGGLWSEDLADMSPAGSAYWLSLESFGIPLVLIGLTVLWLDRRGITPPAFIAWTLGSWSVVDAVVLPFTPWPLFVLACALLLIGARRARRDNPAPRSGLPRA
;
A
#
# COMPACT_ATOMS: atom_id res chain seq x y z
N MET A 1 6.69 14.46 7.13
CA MET A 1 5.94 13.26 7.60
C MET A 1 5.31 12.52 6.44
N ILE A 2 4.57 13.21 5.57
CA ILE A 2 3.96 12.62 4.37
C ILE A 2 5.01 11.94 3.49
N LYS A 3 6.13 12.61 3.20
CA LYS A 3 7.29 12.00 2.51
C LYS A 3 7.72 10.65 3.09
N TRP A 4 7.87 10.56 4.41
CA TRP A 4 8.33 9.34 5.09
C TRP A 4 7.30 8.22 4.99
N ALA A 5 6.01 8.54 5.13
CA ALA A 5 4.96 7.56 4.92
C ALA A 5 4.95 7.03 3.48
N GLY A 6 5.09 7.90 2.48
CA GLY A 6 5.18 7.49 1.07
C GLY A 6 6.37 6.55 0.81
N TRP A 7 7.53 6.83 1.39
CA TRP A 7 8.69 5.93 1.30
C TRP A 7 8.46 4.59 2.00
N ILE A 8 7.92 4.57 3.21
CA ILE A 8 7.64 3.32 3.93
C ILE A 8 6.70 2.44 3.09
N ILE A 9 5.61 3.00 2.58
CA ILE A 9 4.63 2.27 1.75
C ILE A 9 5.30 1.74 0.48
N THR A 10 6.09 2.57 -0.21
CA THR A 10 6.80 2.19 -1.44
C THR A 10 7.80 1.06 -1.19
N LEU A 11 8.58 1.17 -0.11
CA LEU A 11 9.59 0.17 0.24
C LEU A 11 8.95 -1.14 0.67
N CYS A 12 7.85 -1.10 1.44
CA CYS A 12 7.10 -2.31 1.80
C CYS A 12 6.54 -3.02 0.56
N GLY A 13 5.92 -2.28 -0.36
CA GLY A 13 5.40 -2.85 -1.61
C GLY A 13 6.51 -3.45 -2.48
N THR A 14 7.62 -2.73 -2.63
CA THR A 14 8.80 -3.20 -3.38
C THR A 14 9.40 -4.45 -2.74
N ALA A 15 9.63 -4.43 -1.42
CA ALA A 15 10.21 -5.54 -0.69
C ALA A 15 9.31 -6.78 -0.72
N HIS A 16 7.98 -6.59 -0.64
CA HIS A 16 7.00 -7.66 -0.77
C HIS A 16 7.09 -8.36 -2.13
N THR A 17 6.96 -7.60 -3.24
CA THR A 17 6.98 -8.20 -4.58
C THR A 17 8.34 -8.80 -4.91
N LEU A 18 9.44 -8.09 -4.65
CA LEU A 18 10.78 -8.63 -4.93
C LEU A 18 11.12 -9.80 -4.00
N GLY A 19 10.76 -9.72 -2.72
CA GLY A 19 10.94 -10.81 -1.76
C GLY A 19 10.19 -12.07 -2.20
N ALA A 20 8.93 -11.95 -2.60
CA ALA A 20 8.14 -13.06 -3.10
C ALA A 20 8.78 -13.69 -4.37
N LEU A 21 9.17 -12.86 -5.33
CA LEU A 21 9.80 -13.33 -6.57
C LEU A 21 11.16 -14.01 -6.34
N THR A 22 11.96 -13.49 -5.41
CA THR A 22 13.37 -13.89 -5.24
C THR A 22 13.60 -14.79 -4.02
N VAL A 23 13.28 -14.33 -2.81
CA VAL A 23 13.52 -15.03 -1.55
C VAL A 23 12.60 -16.24 -1.41
N GLU A 24 11.31 -16.05 -1.65
CA GLU A 24 10.31 -17.14 -1.70
C GLU A 24 10.33 -17.89 -3.04
N LYS A 25 11.19 -17.46 -3.98
CA LYS A 25 11.46 -18.13 -5.25
C LYS A 25 10.22 -18.30 -6.14
N ALA A 26 9.20 -17.45 -5.99
CA ALA A 26 7.99 -17.52 -6.81
C ALA A 26 8.31 -17.48 -8.31
N ALA A 27 9.33 -16.73 -8.72
CA ALA A 27 9.76 -16.61 -10.11
C ALA A 27 10.12 -17.96 -10.79
N ARG A 28 10.40 -19.03 -10.01
CA ARG A 28 10.62 -20.38 -10.57
C ARG A 28 9.41 -20.93 -11.30
N HIS A 29 8.21 -20.43 -11.01
CA HIS A 29 6.96 -20.85 -11.64
C HIS A 29 6.60 -20.04 -12.90
N ALA A 30 7.45 -19.11 -13.35
CA ALA A 30 7.16 -18.24 -14.49
C ALA A 30 6.79 -19.00 -15.77
N GLY A 31 7.42 -20.16 -16.03
CA GLY A 31 7.07 -21.00 -17.18
C GLY A 31 5.60 -21.45 -17.15
N THR A 32 5.08 -21.83 -15.98
CA THR A 32 3.67 -22.21 -15.81
C THR A 32 2.73 -21.03 -15.99
N TRP A 33 3.10 -19.87 -15.44
CA TRP A 33 2.28 -18.65 -15.54
C TRP A 33 2.08 -18.21 -16.99
N PHE A 34 3.16 -18.18 -17.78
CA PHE A 34 3.14 -17.70 -19.16
C PHE A 34 2.78 -18.76 -20.21
N SER A 35 2.53 -20.01 -19.80
CA SER A 35 2.05 -21.09 -20.69
C SER A 35 0.55 -21.37 -20.58
N GLY A 36 -0.19 -20.55 -19.80
CA GLY A 36 -1.62 -20.74 -19.57
C GLY A 36 -1.95 -21.75 -18.48
N GLY A 37 -0.96 -22.24 -17.73
CA GLY A 37 -1.13 -23.26 -16.69
C GLY A 37 -1.98 -22.82 -15.48
N LEU A 38 -2.36 -21.55 -15.39
CA LEU A 38 -3.23 -21.01 -14.35
C LEU A 38 -4.70 -20.82 -14.79
N TRP A 39 -5.05 -21.07 -16.05
CA TRP A 39 -6.38 -20.70 -16.60
C TRP A 39 -7.54 -21.50 -16.02
N SER A 40 -7.27 -22.71 -15.51
CA SER A 40 -8.26 -23.60 -14.90
C SER A 40 -8.00 -23.84 -13.42
N GLU A 41 -7.31 -22.92 -12.75
CA GLU A 41 -7.09 -22.98 -11.30
C GLU A 41 -8.39 -22.87 -10.51
N ASP A 42 -8.49 -23.64 -9.43
CA ASP A 42 -9.44 -23.36 -8.37
C ASP A 42 -8.80 -22.36 -7.38
N LEU A 43 -9.41 -21.18 -7.25
CA LEU A 43 -8.90 -20.13 -6.37
C LEU A 43 -9.04 -20.47 -4.89
N ALA A 44 -9.87 -21.45 -4.53
CA ALA A 44 -9.97 -21.93 -3.15
C ALA A 44 -8.91 -22.99 -2.80
N ASP A 45 -8.31 -23.64 -3.81
CA ASP A 45 -7.30 -24.70 -3.65
C ASP A 45 -6.20 -24.55 -4.71
N MET A 46 -5.46 -23.44 -4.61
CA MET A 46 -4.47 -23.07 -5.60
C MET A 46 -3.28 -24.04 -5.60
N SER A 47 -2.79 -24.37 -6.79
CA SER A 47 -1.52 -25.05 -6.97
C SER A 47 -0.34 -24.22 -6.41
N PRO A 48 0.85 -24.83 -6.24
CA PRO A 48 2.05 -24.07 -5.87
C PRO A 48 2.38 -22.94 -6.85
N ALA A 49 2.11 -23.12 -8.15
CA ALA A 49 2.35 -22.09 -9.15
C ALA A 49 1.33 -20.94 -9.03
N GLY A 50 0.05 -21.26 -8.79
CA GLY A 50 -1.02 -20.29 -8.59
C GLY A 50 -0.81 -19.45 -7.34
N SER A 51 -0.63 -20.11 -6.18
CA SER A 51 -0.35 -19.43 -4.91
C SER A 51 0.90 -18.56 -4.96
N ALA A 52 1.98 -18.99 -5.63
CA ALA A 52 3.17 -18.18 -5.85
C ALA A 52 2.90 -16.93 -6.70
N TYR A 53 2.04 -17.02 -7.72
CA TYR A 53 1.63 -15.86 -8.52
C TYR A 53 0.84 -14.84 -7.69
N TRP A 54 -0.12 -15.32 -6.88
CA TRP A 54 -0.93 -14.51 -5.95
C TRP A 54 -0.11 -13.84 -4.84
N LEU A 55 0.92 -14.52 -4.33
CA LEU A 55 1.83 -13.94 -3.36
C LEU A 55 2.75 -12.87 -3.95
N SER A 56 3.02 -12.91 -5.27
CA SER A 56 4.03 -12.08 -5.92
C SER A 56 3.46 -10.99 -6.84
N LEU A 57 3.20 -11.32 -8.10
CA LEU A 57 2.82 -10.38 -9.16
C LEU A 57 1.36 -9.91 -9.01
N GLU A 58 0.46 -10.81 -8.65
CA GLU A 58 -0.97 -10.52 -8.41
C GLU A 58 -1.23 -10.08 -6.96
N SER A 59 -0.17 -9.77 -6.22
CA SER A 59 -0.25 -9.37 -4.82
C SER A 59 -0.44 -7.86 -4.66
N PHE A 60 -0.62 -7.41 -3.42
CA PHE A 60 -0.75 -5.98 -3.12
C PHE A 60 0.57 -5.19 -3.21
N GLY A 61 1.72 -5.85 -3.43
CA GLY A 61 3.02 -5.17 -3.48
C GLY A 61 3.11 -4.09 -4.56
N ILE A 62 2.72 -4.38 -5.81
CA ILE A 62 2.72 -3.42 -6.92
C ILE A 62 1.71 -2.27 -6.67
N PRO A 63 0.45 -2.54 -6.30
CA PRO A 63 -0.49 -1.49 -5.88
C PRO A 63 0.05 -0.60 -4.75
N LEU A 64 0.72 -1.17 -3.74
CA LEU A 64 1.31 -0.40 -2.65
C LEU A 64 2.45 0.51 -3.14
N VAL A 65 3.31 0.04 -4.05
CA VAL A 65 4.32 0.89 -4.69
C VAL A 65 3.65 2.09 -5.37
N LEU A 66 2.59 1.86 -6.13
CA LEU A 66 1.86 2.94 -6.81
C LEU A 66 1.27 3.94 -5.82
N ILE A 67 0.65 3.47 -4.73
CA ILE A 67 0.10 4.33 -3.68
C ILE A 67 1.20 5.15 -2.99
N GLY A 68 2.32 4.51 -2.62
CA GLY A 68 3.45 5.16 -1.99
C GLY A 68 4.08 6.24 -2.87
N LEU A 69 4.29 5.94 -4.16
CA LEU A 69 4.78 6.90 -5.15
C LEU A 69 3.79 8.04 -5.39
N THR A 70 2.48 7.75 -5.38
CA THR A 70 1.43 8.78 -5.49
C THR A 70 1.49 9.74 -4.29
N VAL A 71 1.63 9.22 -3.07
CA VAL A 71 1.82 10.03 -1.86
C VAL A 71 3.07 10.91 -1.98
N LEU A 72 4.19 10.37 -2.44
CA LEU A 72 5.43 11.13 -2.65
C LEU A 72 5.26 12.21 -3.72
N TRP A 73 4.56 11.91 -4.81
CA TRP A 73 4.27 12.87 -5.87
C TRP A 73 3.39 14.03 -5.38
N LEU A 74 2.36 13.73 -4.59
CA LEU A 74 1.48 14.74 -3.97
C LEU A 74 2.27 15.66 -3.02
N ASP A 75 3.09 15.08 -2.14
CA ASP A 75 3.97 15.80 -1.20
C ASP A 75 4.92 16.76 -1.95
N ARG A 76 5.55 16.29 -3.03
CA ARG A 76 6.45 17.11 -3.87
C ARG A 76 5.74 18.28 -4.55
N ARG A 77 4.42 18.22 -4.73
CA ARG A 77 3.59 19.29 -5.31
C ARG A 77 2.91 20.16 -4.26
N GLY A 78 3.19 19.95 -2.97
CA GLY A 78 2.52 20.66 -1.88
C GLY A 78 1.03 20.30 -1.75
N ILE A 79 0.59 19.18 -2.35
CA ILE A 79 -0.79 18.70 -2.26
C ILE A 79 -0.87 17.74 -1.08
N THR A 80 -1.78 18.00 -0.14
CA THR A 80 -2.01 17.09 0.98
C THR A 80 -2.68 15.81 0.48
N PRO A 81 -2.12 14.62 0.73
CA PRO A 81 -2.76 13.38 0.31
C PRO A 81 -4.14 13.19 0.94
N PRO A 82 -5.09 12.57 0.22
CA PRO A 82 -6.41 12.29 0.75
C PRO A 82 -6.34 11.41 2.00
N ALA A 83 -7.11 11.77 3.04
CA ALA A 83 -7.11 11.05 4.32
C ALA A 83 -7.61 9.61 4.20
N PHE A 84 -8.41 9.29 3.19
CA PHE A 84 -8.90 7.92 2.98
C PHE A 84 -7.75 6.93 2.74
N ILE A 85 -6.62 7.36 2.17
CA ILE A 85 -5.46 6.47 1.97
C ILE A 85 -4.97 5.91 3.31
N ALA A 86 -4.83 6.79 4.30
CA ALA A 86 -4.35 6.40 5.63
C ALA A 86 -5.39 5.57 6.40
N TRP A 87 -6.68 5.89 6.28
CA TRP A 87 -7.74 5.12 6.95
C TRP A 87 -7.93 3.74 6.33
N THR A 88 -7.96 3.62 5.00
CA THR A 88 -8.10 2.33 4.32
C THR A 88 -6.90 1.43 4.63
N LEU A 89 -5.67 1.92 4.45
CA LEU A 89 -4.48 1.13 4.77
C LEU A 89 -4.38 0.80 6.26
N GLY A 90 -4.71 1.76 7.13
CA GLY A 90 -4.65 1.57 8.58
C GLY A 90 -5.66 0.52 9.07
N SER A 91 -6.91 0.61 8.63
CA SER A 91 -7.96 -0.37 8.97
C SER A 91 -7.61 -1.76 8.45
N TRP A 92 -7.12 -1.86 7.22
CA TRP A 92 -6.64 -3.14 6.68
C TRP A 92 -5.48 -3.70 7.51
N SER A 93 -4.49 -2.87 7.84
CA SER A 93 -3.32 -3.31 8.62
C SER A 93 -3.68 -3.85 10.01
N VAL A 94 -4.76 -3.34 10.61
CA VAL A 94 -5.27 -3.88 11.88
C VAL A 94 -5.86 -5.27 11.69
N VAL A 95 -6.57 -5.53 10.59
CA VAL A 95 -7.07 -6.87 10.25
C VAL A 95 -5.89 -7.82 10.04
N ASP A 96 -4.89 -7.41 9.27
CA ASP A 96 -3.68 -8.21 9.03
C ASP A 96 -2.91 -8.49 10.33
N ALA A 97 -2.80 -7.52 11.24
CA ALA A 97 -2.14 -7.73 12.53
C ALA A 97 -2.82 -8.82 13.38
N VAL A 98 -4.13 -9.01 13.22
CA VAL A 98 -4.91 -10.03 13.94
C VAL A 98 -4.82 -11.39 13.24
N VAL A 99 -4.98 -11.43 11.91
CA VAL A 99 -5.04 -12.68 11.14
C VAL A 99 -3.64 -13.24 10.85
N LEU A 100 -2.68 -12.37 10.57
CA LEU A 100 -1.30 -12.69 10.19
C LEU A 100 -0.30 -11.86 11.02
N PRO A 101 -0.10 -12.21 12.30
CA PRO A 101 0.65 -11.38 13.26
C PRO A 101 2.12 -11.13 12.87
N PHE A 102 2.72 -11.99 12.05
CA PHE A 102 4.10 -11.89 11.59
C PHE A 102 4.29 -11.12 10.27
N THR A 103 3.31 -10.31 9.88
CA THR A 103 3.41 -9.36 8.76
C THR A 103 4.11 -8.07 9.19
N PRO A 104 4.59 -7.25 8.23
CA PRO A 104 5.17 -5.93 8.53
C PRO A 104 4.13 -4.87 8.94
N TRP A 105 2.99 -5.26 9.51
CA TRP A 105 1.90 -4.37 9.95
C TRP A 105 2.37 -3.18 10.81
N PRO A 106 3.40 -3.26 11.69
CA PRO A 106 3.83 -2.09 12.46
C PRO A 106 4.35 -0.95 11.57
N LEU A 107 4.97 -1.28 10.43
CA LEU A 107 5.44 -0.28 9.46
C LEU A 107 4.27 0.43 8.79
N PHE A 108 3.19 -0.29 8.48
CA PHE A 108 1.99 0.32 7.91
C PHE A 108 1.24 1.19 8.92
N VAL A 109 1.14 0.76 10.18
CA VAL A 109 0.59 1.59 11.26
C VAL A 109 1.39 2.89 11.40
N LEU A 110 2.72 2.80 11.40
CA LEU A 110 3.60 3.96 11.42
C LEU A 110 3.39 4.88 10.21
N ALA A 111 3.32 4.32 8.99
CA ALA A 111 3.07 5.10 7.78
C ALA A 111 1.70 5.82 7.83
N CYS A 112 0.65 5.14 8.28
CA CYS A 112 -0.68 5.72 8.41
C CYS A 112 -0.72 6.84 9.46
N ALA A 113 -0.06 6.64 10.61
CA ALA A 113 0.08 7.69 11.62
C ALA A 113 0.82 8.92 11.05
N LEU A 114 1.92 8.71 10.33
CA LEU A 114 2.68 9.80 9.68
C LEU A 114 1.85 10.55 8.63
N LEU A 115 1.03 9.85 7.85
CA LEU A 115 0.10 10.47 6.89
C LEU A 115 -0.95 11.33 7.61
N LEU A 116 -1.61 10.80 8.63
CA LEU A 116 -2.66 11.51 9.36
C LEU A 116 -2.10 12.74 10.09
N ILE A 117 -0.95 12.62 10.76
CA ILE A 117 -0.30 13.74 11.43
C ILE A 117 0.15 14.77 10.38
N GLY A 118 0.73 14.32 9.27
CA GLY A 118 1.12 15.17 8.14
C GLY A 118 -0.03 15.97 7.57
N ALA A 119 -1.15 15.32 7.25
CA ALA A 119 -2.34 15.96 6.72
C ALA A 119 -2.96 16.95 7.71
N ARG A 120 -2.96 16.62 9.02
CA ARG A 120 -3.44 17.54 10.07
C ARG A 120 -2.59 18.81 10.16
N ARG A 121 -1.26 18.70 10.04
CA ARG A 121 -0.39 19.90 10.05
C ARG A 121 -0.60 20.76 8.81
N ALA A 122 -0.62 20.16 7.62
CA ALA A 122 -0.85 20.90 6.37
C ALA A 122 -2.17 21.69 6.36
N ARG A 123 -3.24 21.15 6.97
CA ARG A 123 -4.52 21.85 7.14
C ARG A 123 -4.47 23.03 8.13
N ARG A 124 -3.59 22.97 9.13
CA ARG A 124 -3.39 24.08 10.08
C ARG A 124 -2.61 25.23 9.45
N ASP A 125 -1.64 24.90 8.61
CA ASP A 125 -0.79 25.89 7.95
C ASP A 125 -1.53 26.59 6.80
N ASN A 126 -2.48 25.90 6.14
CA ASN A 126 -3.36 26.45 5.11
C ASN A 126 -4.84 26.26 5.49
N PRO A 127 -5.37 27.05 6.44
CA PRO A 127 -6.79 27.03 6.73
C PRO A 127 -7.56 27.47 5.47
N ALA A 128 -8.58 26.69 5.08
CA ALA A 128 -9.46 27.10 3.98
C ALA A 128 -10.04 28.50 4.30
N PRO A 129 -10.23 29.38 3.29
CA PRO A 129 -10.88 30.66 3.51
C PRO A 129 -12.21 30.41 4.22
N ARG A 130 -12.42 31.04 5.39
CA ARG A 130 -13.75 31.04 6.01
C ARG A 130 -14.69 31.58 4.94
N SER A 131 -15.68 30.80 4.54
CA SER A 131 -16.79 31.30 3.73
C SER A 131 -17.47 32.38 4.57
N GLY A 132 -17.03 33.62 4.37
CA GLY A 132 -17.64 34.79 4.98
C GLY A 132 -19.06 34.88 4.45
N LEU A 133 -20.03 34.56 5.30
CA LEU A 133 -21.39 35.03 5.07
C LEU A 133 -21.32 36.56 5.00
N PRO A 134 -21.79 37.20 3.91
CA PRO A 134 -21.95 38.63 3.90
C PRO A 134 -22.92 39.00 5.03
N ARG A 135 -22.49 39.88 5.93
CA ARG A 135 -23.41 40.50 6.89
C ARG A 135 -24.36 41.41 6.08
N ALA A 136 -25.65 41.10 6.13
CA ALA A 136 -26.71 42.01 5.73
C ALA A 136 -26.85 43.14 6.75
#